data_AF-A0A1J5PKJ1-F1
#
_entry.id   AF-A0A1J5PKJ1-F1
#
_cell.length_a   1.000
_cell.length_b   1.000
_cell.length_c   1.000
_cell.angle_alpha   90.00
_cell.angle_beta   90.00
_cell.angle_gamma   90.00
#
_symmetry.space_group_name_H-M   'P 1'
#
loop_
_entity.id
_entity.type
_entity.pdbx_description
1 polymer ?
#
loop_
_entity_poly.entity_id
_entity_poly.type
_entity_poly.pdbx_seq_one_letter_code
_entity_poly.pdbx_strand_id
1 'polypeptide(L)'
;MLDTLLAPDITPTFNASQLRAMGLPLLPQVGAYPAKLAVVQLPNAGAAPDYVLGTDNFYVITRYNQSAFYALAVIELGEVVSAAALAAQG
;
A
#
# COMPACT_ATOMS: atom_id res chain seq x y z
N MET A 1 7.49 -12.66 -12.69
CA MET A 1 7.49 -11.19 -12.52
C MET A 1 6.61 -10.80 -11.35
N LEU A 2 5.30 -11.09 -11.41
CA LEU A 2 4.38 -10.83 -10.29
C LEU A 2 4.84 -11.53 -8.99
N ASP A 3 5.25 -12.80 -9.06
CA ASP A 3 5.76 -13.53 -7.89
C ASP A 3 6.97 -12.84 -7.24
N THR A 4 7.84 -12.22 -8.05
CA THR A 4 9.00 -11.47 -7.55
C THR A 4 8.58 -10.20 -6.80
N LEU A 5 7.53 -9.53 -7.27
CA LEU A 5 7.01 -8.31 -6.66
C LEU A 5 6.29 -8.62 -5.35
N LEU A 6 5.59 -9.75 -5.26
CA LEU A 6 4.81 -10.16 -4.10
C LEU A 6 5.63 -10.93 -3.05
N ALA A 7 6.77 -11.53 -3.41
CA ALA A 7 7.60 -12.31 -2.48
C ALA A 7 8.04 -11.57 -1.20
N PRO A 8 8.35 -10.26 -1.20
CA PRO A 8 8.68 -9.53 0.03
C PRO A 8 7.50 -9.23 0.94
N ASP A 9 6.27 -9.52 0.49
CA ASP A 9 5.01 -9.26 1.19
C ASP A 9 4.91 -7.78 1.61
N ILE A 10 4.78 -7.51 2.92
CA ILE A 10 4.65 -6.16 3.48
C ILE A 10 5.96 -5.36 3.55
N THR A 11 7.10 -5.97 3.22
CA THR A 11 8.42 -5.33 3.40
C THR A 11 8.75 -4.40 2.23
N PRO A 12 8.97 -3.08 2.46
CA PRO A 12 9.33 -2.17 1.39
C PRO A 12 10.66 -2.54 0.74
N THR A 13 10.62 -2.91 -0.54
CA THR A 13 11.75 -3.57 -1.21
C THR A 13 12.20 -2.84 -2.47
N PHE A 14 11.27 -2.31 -3.25
CA PHE A 14 11.53 -1.76 -4.57
C PHE A 14 11.39 -0.25 -4.59
N ASN A 15 12.29 0.46 -5.28
CA ASN A 15 12.07 1.88 -5.59
C ASN A 15 11.24 2.03 -6.89
N ALA A 16 10.74 3.24 -7.16
CA ALA A 16 9.89 3.52 -8.32
C ALA A 16 10.56 3.18 -9.67
N SER A 17 11.88 3.36 -9.79
CA SER A 17 12.62 3.02 -11.01
C SER A 17 12.61 1.51 -11.27
N GLN A 18 12.86 0.71 -10.23
CA GLN A 18 12.81 -0.75 -10.29
C GLN A 18 11.41 -1.25 -10.67
N LEU A 19 10.36 -0.69 -10.06
CA LEU A 19 8.97 -1.05 -10.37
C LEU A 19 8.62 -0.74 -11.84
N ARG A 20 9.03 0.43 -12.38
CA ARG A 20 8.84 0.74 -13.81
C ARG A 20 9.61 -0.21 -14.72
N ALA A 21 10.86 -0.53 -14.37
CA ALA A 21 11.67 -1.48 -15.14
C ALA A 21 11.06 -2.89 -15.15
N MET A 22 10.33 -3.26 -14.09
CA MET A 22 9.53 -4.48 -13.99
C MET A 22 8.14 -4.34 -14.63
N GLY A 23 7.89 -3.29 -15.41
CA GLY A 23 6.67 -3.14 -16.21
C GLY A 23 5.43 -2.67 -15.44
N LEU A 24 5.56 -2.20 -14.20
CA LEU A 24 4.40 -1.65 -13.48
C LEU A 24 4.05 -0.25 -14.00
N PRO A 25 2.78 0.00 -14.38
CA PRO A 25 2.31 1.34 -14.67
C PRO A 25 2.19 2.11 -13.35
N LEU A 26 3.06 3.10 -13.15
CA LEU A 26 3.08 3.91 -11.94
C LEU A 26 2.39 5.25 -12.16
N LEU A 27 1.59 5.67 -11.18
CA LEU A 27 1.08 7.03 -11.12
C LEU A 27 2.24 8.03 -10.93
N PRO A 28 2.10 9.30 -11.40
CA PRO A 28 3.16 10.29 -11.29
C PRO A 28 3.71 10.47 -9.85
N GLN A 29 2.82 10.49 -8.86
CA GLN A 29 3.22 10.64 -7.45
C GLN A 29 4.11 9.49 -6.95
N VAL A 30 3.90 8.27 -7.44
CA VAL A 30 4.75 7.12 -7.11
C VAL A 30 6.12 7.29 -7.75
N GLY A 31 6.16 7.84 -8.96
CA GLY A 31 7.41 8.07 -9.68
C GLY A 31 8.39 9.02 -8.97
N ALA A 32 7.88 9.92 -8.14
CA ALA A 32 8.65 10.87 -7.34
C ALA A 32 8.87 10.42 -5.88
N TYR A 33 8.33 9.27 -5.48
CA TYR A 33 8.42 8.80 -4.10
C TYR A 33 9.87 8.35 -3.78
N PRO A 34 10.51 8.90 -2.74
CA PRO A 34 11.96 8.77 -2.55
C PRO A 34 12.38 7.46 -1.87
N ALA A 35 11.46 6.77 -1.18
CA ALA A 35 11.73 5.57 -0.43
C ALA A 35 11.32 4.29 -1.19
N LYS A 36 11.64 3.14 -0.60
CA LYS A 36 11.18 1.84 -1.11
C LYS A 36 9.69 1.66 -0.84
N LEU A 37 9.07 0.86 -1.70
CA LEU A 37 7.66 0.49 -1.66
C LEU A 37 7.54 -1.04 -1.58
N ALA A 38 6.51 -1.50 -0.88
CA ALA A 38 6.03 -2.88 -0.94
C ALA A 38 4.97 -3.01 -2.03
N VAL A 39 4.88 -4.15 -2.70
CA VAL A 39 3.77 -4.46 -3.61
C VAL A 39 2.89 -5.46 -2.90
N VAL A 40 1.69 -5.04 -2.52
CA VAL A 40 0.77 -5.83 -1.71
C VAL A 40 -0.42 -6.23 -2.57
N GLN A 41 -0.78 -7.51 -2.52
CA GLN A 41 -2.00 -8.02 -3.12
C GLN A 41 -3.11 -8.05 -2.08
N LEU A 42 -4.28 -7.54 -2.45
CA LEU A 42 -5.50 -7.54 -1.64
C LEU A 42 -6.55 -8.44 -2.33
N PRO A 43 -6.72 -9.67 -1.84
CA PRO A 43 -7.78 -10.57 -2.27
C PRO A 43 -9.17 -9.94 -2.11
N ASN A 44 -9.94 -9.94 -3.19
CA ASN A 44 -11.36 -9.60 -3.18
C ASN A 44 -12.19 -10.87 -3.30
N ALA A 45 -13.23 -11.03 -2.45
CA ALA A 45 -14.02 -12.26 -2.42
C ALA A 45 -14.76 -12.50 -3.75
N GLY A 46 -14.24 -13.42 -4.56
CA GLY A 46 -14.82 -13.79 -5.86
C GLY A 46 -14.56 -12.80 -7.00
N ALA A 47 -13.76 -11.75 -6.77
CA ALA A 47 -13.39 -10.75 -7.77
C ALA A 47 -11.87 -10.73 -7.99
N ALA A 48 -11.40 -9.98 -8.99
CA ALA A 48 -9.98 -9.78 -9.19
C ALA A 48 -9.36 -9.08 -7.97
N PRO A 49 -8.14 -9.47 -7.54
CA PRO A 49 -7.48 -8.84 -6.43
C PRO A 49 -7.03 -7.43 -6.80
N ASP A 50 -7.04 -6.54 -5.81
CA ASP A 50 -6.41 -5.23 -5.94
C ASP A 50 -4.92 -5.31 -5.61
N TYR A 51 -4.16 -4.36 -6.14
CA TYR A 51 -2.74 -4.20 -5.85
C TYR A 51 -2.48 -2.80 -5.36
N VAL A 52 -1.82 -2.70 -4.20
CA VAL A 52 -1.47 -1.41 -3.59
C VAL A 52 0.04 -1.32 -3.39
N LEU A 53 0.54 -0.10 -3.39
CA LEU A 53 1.94 0.21 -3.10
C LEU A 53 2.06 0.69 -1.65
N GLY A 54 2.63 -0.15 -0.79
CA GLY A 54 2.85 0.16 0.62
C GLY A 54 4.08 1.04 0.80
N THR A 55 3.89 2.21 1.43
CA THR A 55 4.96 3.14 1.81
C THR A 55 5.75 2.65 3.04
N ASP A 56 6.81 3.38 3.39
CA ASP A 56 7.48 3.22 4.68
C ASP A 56 6.53 3.41 5.87
N ASN A 57 5.63 4.40 5.82
CA ASN A 57 4.61 4.62 6.85
C ASN A 57 3.57 3.48 6.91
N PHE A 58 3.18 2.89 5.79
CA PHE A 58 2.36 1.67 5.77
C PHE A 58 3.09 0.54 6.52
N TYR A 59 4.37 0.34 6.24
CA TYR A 59 5.19 -0.66 6.93
C TYR A 59 5.31 -0.38 8.44
N VAL A 60 5.37 0.89 8.87
CA VAL A 60 5.33 1.24 10.31
C VAL A 60 4.06 0.73 10.98
N ILE A 61 2.89 0.84 10.35
CA ILE A 61 1.62 0.32 10.92
C ILE A 61 1.68 -1.20 11.09
N THR A 62 2.28 -1.91 10.13
CA THR A 62 2.45 -3.37 10.22
C THR A 62 3.37 -3.82 11.35
N ARG A 63 4.10 -2.90 12.02
CA ARG A 63 4.88 -3.22 13.22
C ARG A 63 4.00 -3.55 14.42
N TYR A 64 2.74 -3.09 14.44
CA TYR A 64 1.76 -3.50 15.44
C TYR A 64 1.19 -4.89 15.18
N ASN A 65 0.94 -5.22 13.90
CA ASN A 65 0.48 -6.52 13.45
C ASN A 65 0.98 -6.75 12.03
N GLN A 66 1.71 -7.84 11.80
CA GLN A 66 2.34 -8.20 10.51
C GLN A 66 1.29 -8.68 9.49
N SER A 67 0.38 -7.79 9.12
CA SER A 67 -0.71 -8.06 8.20
C SER A 67 -1.02 -6.82 7.37
N ALA A 68 -0.96 -6.96 6.05
CA ALA A 68 -1.35 -5.91 5.11
C ALA A 68 -2.82 -5.50 5.27
N PHE A 69 -3.71 -6.47 5.49
CA PHE A 69 -5.14 -6.23 5.73
C PHE A 69 -5.37 -5.40 6.99
N TYR A 70 -4.65 -5.71 8.07
CA TYR A 70 -4.73 -4.94 9.30
C TYR A 70 -4.29 -3.49 9.07
N ALA A 71 -3.15 -3.30 8.42
CA ALA A 71 -2.62 -1.95 8.17
C ALA A 71 -3.56 -1.13 7.29
N LEU A 72 -4.13 -1.73 6.23
CA LEU A 72 -5.08 -1.04 5.37
C LEU A 72 -6.37 -0.70 6.12
N ALA A 73 -6.94 -1.64 6.89
CA ALA A 73 -8.13 -1.38 7.69
C ALA A 73 -7.92 -0.25 8.71
N VAL A 74 -6.74 -0.15 9.32
CA VAL A 74 -6.39 0.96 10.23
C VAL A 74 -6.31 2.29 9.49
N ILE A 75 -5.71 2.32 8.30
CA ILE A 75 -5.61 3.53 7.46
C ILE A 75 -7.01 3.99 7.04
N GLU A 76 -7.79 3.10 6.42
CA GLU A 76 -9.13 3.39 5.92
C GLU A 76 -10.07 3.84 7.06
N LEU A 77 -10.02 3.16 8.21
CA LEU A 77 -10.78 3.59 9.39
C LEU A 77 -10.36 4.99 9.84
N GLY A 78 -9.07 5.29 9.87
CA GLY A 78 -8.54 6.60 10.22
C GLY A 78 -9.03 7.71 9.29
N GLU A 79 -9.05 7.45 7.97
CA GLU A 79 -9.58 8.36 6.96
C GLU A 79 -11.08 8.63 7.17
N VAL A 80 -11.87 7.58 7.37
CA VAL A 80 -13.32 7.68 7.62
C VAL A 80 -13.61 8.47 8.90
N VAL A 81 -12.90 8.18 10.00
CA VAL A 81 -13.06 8.90 11.27
C VAL A 81 -12.67 10.37 11.13
N SER A 82 -11.57 10.66 10.43
CA SER A 82 -11.12 12.04 10.18
C SER A 82 -12.15 12.83 9.37
N ALA A 83 -12.66 12.24 8.28
CA ALA A 83 -13.69 12.85 7.44
C ALA A 83 -14.99 13.11 8.23
N ALA A 84 -15.44 12.15 9.03
CA ALA A 84 -16.61 12.30 9.89
C ALA A 84 -16.43 13.41 10.94
N ALA A 85 -15.24 13.49 11.55
CA ALA A 85 -14.92 14.55 12.52
C ALA A 85 -14.91 15.94 11.88
N LEU A 86 -14.40 16.08 10.64
CA LEU A 86 -14.44 17.33 9.90
C LEU A 86 -15.88 17.73 9.53
N ALA A 87 -16.71 16.78 9.10
CA ALA A 87 -18.11 17.03 8.75
C ALA A 87 -18.95 17.50 9.96
N ALA A 88 -18.67 17.00 11.16
CA ALA A 88 -19.37 17.40 12.38
C ALA A 88 -18.99 18.80 12.91
N GLN A 89 -17.94 19.43 12.34
CA GLN A 89 -17.47 20.76 12.73
C GLN A 89 -18.05 21.90 11.86
N GLY A 90 -18.76 21.58 10.78
CA GLY A 90 -19.47 22.53 9.91
C GLY A 90 -20.98 22.49 10.15
#